data_AF-A0AAD3TQ84-F1
#
_entry.id   AF-A0AAD3TQ84-F1
#
_cell.length_a   1.000
_cell.length_b   1.000
_cell.length_c   1.000
_cell.angle_alpha   90.00
_cell.angle_beta   90.00
_cell.angle_gamma   90.00
#
_symmetry.space_group_name_H-M   'P 1'
#
loop_
_entity.id
_entity.type
_entity.pdbx_description
1 polymer ?
#
loop_
_entity_poly.entity_id
_entity_poly.type
_entity_poly.pdbx_seq_one_letter_code
_entity_poly.pdbx_strand_id
1 'polypeptide(L)'
;MHPYVWVQYADAQLQCCYSREMRRIHARWAPVQALMGRYCRDHASMVCAPDGFYWRDAKGKSGVFIAFKDFIPTDLGQQTQALLRVTMDSPLTAKETPGFIYAYELRTLSSGQTAYFKVGRSDNVPRRMGQWSAQCGYVPTLRDVFPLKARAPSGAGVARAPSIIGTFLPGATKAGTDAARMIPAVKRWERLVHLELADRAVAARPKEYEALCKPCSDCGAVHQEIFPLRSDPKVYEQVVVDVIERWERFVRAITES
;
A
#
# COMPACT_ATOMS: atom_id res chain seq x y z
N MET A 1 33.60 21.95 -22.03
CA MET A 1 33.67 21.77 -20.57
C MET A 1 32.48 22.49 -19.95
N HIS A 2 31.39 21.76 -19.68
CA HIS A 2 30.22 22.30 -18.98
C HIS A 2 30.18 21.71 -17.56
N PRO A 3 30.14 22.54 -16.49
CA PRO A 3 30.00 22.04 -15.14
C PRO A 3 28.52 21.73 -14.87
N TYR A 4 28.25 20.48 -14.51
CA TYR A 4 26.97 20.04 -13.98
C TYR A 4 26.79 20.61 -12.57
N VAL A 5 25.77 21.45 -12.39
CA VAL A 5 25.37 22.00 -11.09
C VAL A 5 24.51 20.96 -10.38
N TRP A 6 24.98 20.51 -9.21
CA TRP A 6 24.25 19.63 -8.30
C TRP A 6 23.14 20.41 -7.61
N VAL A 7 21.88 20.05 -7.84
CA VAL A 7 20.76 20.55 -7.05
C VAL A 7 20.66 19.67 -5.80
N GLN A 8 21.05 20.24 -4.66
CA GLN A 8 20.82 19.69 -3.33
C GLN A 8 19.31 19.56 -3.10
N TYR A 9 18.80 18.34 -2.96
CA TYR A 9 17.45 18.09 -2.45
C TYR A 9 17.45 18.31 -0.94
N ALA A 10 17.29 19.57 -0.53
CA ALA A 10 16.91 19.94 0.81
C ALA A 10 15.38 19.87 0.95
N ASP A 11 14.92 19.32 2.09
CA ASP A 11 13.56 19.35 2.65
C ASP A 11 12.67 20.50 2.13
N ALA A 12 11.99 20.27 1.01
CA ALA A 12 10.95 21.17 0.51
C ALA A 12 9.60 20.51 0.76
N GLN A 13 8.93 20.94 1.83
CA GLN A 13 7.49 20.78 2.00
C GLN A 13 6.79 21.29 0.72
N LEU A 14 6.33 20.35 -0.11
CA LEU A 14 5.73 20.59 -1.41
C LEU A 14 4.34 21.20 -1.26
N GLN A 15 4.30 22.52 -1.14
CA GLN A 15 3.10 23.34 -1.28
C GLN A 15 3.29 24.22 -2.52
N CYS A 16 2.79 23.78 -3.68
CA CYS A 16 2.94 24.52 -4.94
C CYS A 16 1.57 24.86 -5.57
N CYS A 17 1.33 26.17 -5.68
CA CYS A 17 0.36 26.93 -6.49
C CYS A 17 -1.09 26.40 -6.61
N TYR A 18 -1.95 26.81 -5.68
CA TYR A 18 -3.41 26.70 -5.77
C TYR A 18 -4.00 27.94 -6.47
N SER A 19 -4.23 27.90 -7.80
CA SER A 19 -5.00 28.93 -8.50
C SER A 19 -6.50 28.56 -8.55
N ARG A 20 -7.37 29.56 -8.33
CA ARG A 20 -8.81 29.43 -8.03
C ARG A 20 -9.70 28.90 -9.17
N GLU A 21 -9.14 28.56 -10.33
CA GLU A 21 -9.85 28.30 -11.60
C GLU A 21 -10.14 26.81 -11.88
N MET A 22 -9.59 25.84 -11.13
CA MET A 22 -9.76 24.39 -11.43
C MET A 22 -10.95 23.71 -10.73
N ARG A 23 -11.97 24.47 -10.30
CA ARG A 23 -13.09 23.92 -9.50
C ARG A 23 -14.05 22.98 -10.23
N ARG A 24 -14.02 22.90 -11.57
CA ARG A 24 -15.10 22.22 -12.33
C ARG A 24 -14.83 20.77 -12.76
N ILE A 25 -13.59 20.27 -12.67
CA ILE A 25 -13.26 18.88 -13.07
C ILE A 25 -12.93 17.99 -11.83
N HIS A 26 -12.79 18.59 -10.64
CA HIS A 26 -12.20 17.95 -9.45
C HIS A 26 -13.18 17.44 -8.37
N ALA A 27 -14.48 17.41 -8.63
CA ALA A 27 -15.49 17.11 -7.60
C ALA A 27 -15.51 15.63 -7.14
N ARG A 28 -15.01 14.69 -7.94
CA ARG A 28 -15.11 13.24 -7.65
C ARG A 28 -13.94 12.68 -6.82
N TRP A 29 -12.96 13.53 -6.48
CA TRP A 29 -11.65 13.12 -5.94
C TRP A 29 -11.28 13.82 -4.62
N ALA A 30 -12.16 14.68 -4.07
CA ALA A 30 -11.94 15.45 -2.84
C ALA A 30 -11.51 14.67 -1.58
N PRO A 31 -11.85 13.39 -1.37
CA PRO A 31 -11.50 12.69 -0.13
C PRO A 31 -10.05 12.18 -0.08
N VAL A 32 -9.56 11.54 -1.16
CA VAL A 32 -8.14 11.12 -1.30
C VAL A 32 -7.19 12.33 -1.22
N GLN A 33 -7.69 13.43 -1.77
CA GLN A 33 -7.04 14.70 -2.00
C GLN A 33 -6.50 15.40 -0.75
N ALA A 34 -7.10 15.18 0.43
CA ALA A 34 -6.64 15.76 1.70
C ALA A 34 -5.56 14.91 2.40
N LEU A 35 -5.39 13.66 1.98
CA LEU A 35 -4.69 12.63 2.74
C LEU A 35 -3.29 12.30 2.19
N MET A 36 -3.03 12.53 0.90
CA MET A 36 -1.84 12.00 0.21
C MET A 36 -0.92 13.03 -0.46
N GLY A 37 -1.15 14.34 -0.29
CA GLY A 37 -0.39 15.40 -0.97
C GLY A 37 -0.75 15.52 -2.46
N ARG A 38 -0.49 16.68 -3.09
CA ARG A 38 -0.83 16.91 -4.50
C ARG A 38 0.33 17.52 -5.28
N TYR A 39 0.54 17.01 -6.49
CA TYR A 39 1.25 17.72 -7.55
C TYR A 39 0.23 18.48 -8.40
N CYS A 40 0.59 19.68 -8.90
CA CYS A 40 -0.24 20.32 -9.93
C CYS A 40 -0.26 19.44 -11.20
N ARG A 41 -1.20 19.70 -12.13
CA ARG A 41 -1.29 18.90 -13.37
C ARG A 41 0.03 18.84 -14.13
N ASP A 42 0.74 19.95 -14.22
CA ASP A 42 2.00 20.03 -14.95
C ASP A 42 3.12 19.23 -14.25
N HIS A 43 3.25 19.37 -12.93
CA HIS A 43 4.22 18.58 -12.16
C HIS A 43 3.91 17.08 -12.15
N ALA A 44 2.64 16.69 -12.07
CA ALA A 44 2.26 15.28 -12.19
C ALA A 44 2.60 14.73 -13.57
N SER A 45 2.41 15.53 -14.64
CA SER A 45 2.80 15.15 -15.99
C SER A 45 4.31 14.99 -16.13
N MET A 46 5.10 15.90 -15.54
CA MET A 46 6.57 15.83 -15.56
C MET A 46 7.09 14.60 -14.82
N VAL A 47 6.57 14.30 -13.64
CA VAL A 47 6.92 13.09 -12.87
C VAL A 47 6.52 11.82 -13.64
N CYS A 48 5.45 11.89 -14.44
CA CYS A 48 4.98 10.77 -15.25
C CYS A 48 5.67 10.64 -16.62
N ALA A 49 6.60 11.53 -16.98
CA ALA A 49 7.29 11.48 -18.27
C ALA A 49 8.37 10.38 -18.39
N PRO A 50 9.20 10.10 -17.36
CA PRO A 50 10.20 9.03 -17.44
C PRO A 50 9.56 7.64 -17.42
N ASP A 51 10.17 6.68 -18.14
CA ASP A 51 9.71 5.28 -18.22
C ASP A 51 10.18 4.41 -17.05
N GLY A 52 11.15 4.88 -16.28
CA GLY A 52 11.75 4.15 -15.17
C GLY A 52 12.91 4.92 -14.54
N PHE A 53 13.60 4.25 -13.63
CA PHE A 53 14.76 4.78 -12.93
C PHE A 53 15.77 3.67 -12.62
N TYR A 54 17.04 4.05 -12.45
CA TYR A 54 18.06 3.12 -11.97
C TYR A 54 18.04 3.10 -10.45
N TRP A 55 17.72 1.94 -9.86
CA TRP A 55 17.86 1.76 -8.44
C TRP A 55 19.35 1.76 -8.05
N ARG A 56 19.68 2.44 -6.97
CA ARG A 56 21.02 2.43 -6.39
C ARG A 56 20.92 1.93 -4.96
N ASP A 57 21.74 0.94 -4.64
CA ASP A 57 21.86 0.47 -3.27
C ASP A 57 22.46 1.57 -2.36
N ALA A 58 22.43 1.35 -1.05
CA ALA A 58 23.03 2.28 -0.08
C ALA A 58 24.55 2.47 -0.27
N LYS A 59 25.21 1.62 -1.06
CA LYS A 59 26.64 1.70 -1.38
C LYS A 59 26.90 2.44 -2.69
N GLY A 60 25.85 2.96 -3.36
CA GLY A 60 25.94 3.75 -4.57
C GLY A 60 26.32 2.96 -5.82
N LYS A 61 26.28 1.62 -5.77
CA LYS A 61 26.53 0.79 -6.95
C LYS A 61 25.35 0.97 -7.91
N SER A 62 25.64 1.29 -9.18
CA SER A 62 24.62 1.41 -10.22
C SER A 62 23.88 0.08 -10.34
N GLY A 63 22.64 0.06 -9.86
CA GLY A 63 21.83 -1.14 -9.72
C GLY A 63 20.86 -1.34 -10.87
N VAL A 64 19.88 -2.19 -10.61
CA VAL A 64 18.86 -2.67 -11.55
C VAL A 64 18.01 -1.51 -12.09
N PHE A 65 17.75 -1.52 -13.40
CA PHE A 65 16.78 -0.59 -14.00
C PHE A 65 15.36 -1.07 -13.67
N ILE A 66 14.58 -0.20 -13.04
CA ILE A 66 13.17 -0.45 -12.69
C ILE A 66 12.29 0.32 -13.68
N ALA A 67 11.60 -0.40 -14.56
CA ALA A 67 10.61 0.20 -15.44
C ALA A 67 9.27 0.38 -14.71
N PHE A 68 8.69 1.58 -14.77
CA PHE A 68 7.43 1.88 -14.07
C PHE A 68 6.27 1.02 -14.58
N LYS A 69 6.25 0.72 -15.88
CA LYS A 69 5.21 -0.12 -16.51
C LYS A 69 5.11 -1.54 -15.93
N ASP A 70 6.18 -2.05 -15.31
CA ASP A 70 6.21 -3.41 -14.75
C ASP A 70 5.47 -3.50 -13.41
N PHE A 71 5.23 -2.34 -12.77
CA PHE A 71 4.67 -2.24 -11.42
C PHE A 71 3.46 -1.31 -11.30
N ILE A 72 3.39 -0.24 -12.09
CA ILE A 72 2.33 0.77 -12.04
C ILE A 72 1.31 0.49 -13.15
N PRO A 73 0.08 0.08 -12.82
CA PRO A 73 -0.99 -0.07 -13.80
C PRO A 73 -1.37 1.28 -14.44
N THR A 74 -1.61 1.25 -15.74
CA THR A 74 -1.92 2.46 -16.53
C THR A 74 -3.35 2.97 -16.33
N ASP A 75 -4.24 2.14 -15.77
CA ASP A 75 -5.63 2.49 -15.44
C ASP A 75 -5.75 3.32 -14.14
N LEU A 76 -4.67 3.49 -13.37
CA LEU A 76 -4.65 4.34 -12.18
C LEU A 76 -4.71 5.82 -12.53
N GLY A 77 -5.27 6.63 -11.64
CA GLY A 77 -5.25 8.09 -11.78
C GLY A 77 -3.84 8.68 -11.90
N GLN A 78 -3.65 9.71 -12.73
CA GLN A 78 -2.33 10.32 -12.98
C GLN A 78 -1.63 10.79 -11.69
N GLN A 79 -2.39 11.31 -10.71
CA GLN A 79 -1.85 11.73 -9.41
C GLN A 79 -1.32 10.54 -8.61
N THR A 80 -2.05 9.42 -8.59
CA THR A 80 -1.64 8.18 -7.94
C THR A 80 -0.39 7.62 -8.62
N GLN A 81 -0.35 7.61 -9.96
CA GLN A 81 0.85 7.22 -10.70
C GLN A 81 2.06 8.08 -10.31
N ALA A 82 1.91 9.41 -10.25
CA ALA A 82 3.00 10.30 -9.86
C ALA A 82 3.50 10.03 -8.42
N LEU A 83 2.57 9.84 -7.47
CA LEU A 83 2.91 9.52 -6.08
C LEU A 83 3.60 8.16 -5.95
N LEU A 84 3.16 7.16 -6.71
CA LEU A 84 3.81 5.85 -6.78
C LEU A 84 5.25 5.98 -7.29
N ARG A 85 5.47 6.69 -8.42
CA ARG A 85 6.80 6.90 -8.99
C ARG A 85 7.76 7.56 -8.01
N VAL A 86 7.32 8.63 -7.34
CA VAL A 86 8.14 9.33 -6.32
C VAL A 86 8.41 8.44 -5.12
N THR A 87 7.42 7.64 -4.69
CA THR A 87 7.62 6.69 -3.57
C THR A 87 8.61 5.59 -3.94
N MET A 88 8.55 5.08 -5.18
CA MET A 88 9.47 4.07 -5.71
C MET A 88 10.92 4.59 -5.78
N ASP A 89 11.11 5.81 -6.28
CA ASP A 89 12.44 6.43 -6.47
C ASP A 89 13.05 6.97 -5.16
N SER A 90 12.24 7.09 -4.10
CA SER A 90 12.75 7.57 -2.81
C SER A 90 13.86 6.68 -2.24
N PRO A 91 14.91 7.25 -1.60
CA PRO A 91 15.99 6.48 -1.02
C PRO A 91 15.49 5.64 0.16
N LEU A 92 15.99 4.40 0.30
CA LEU A 92 15.72 3.60 1.51
C LEU A 92 16.37 4.30 2.70
N THR A 93 15.64 4.36 3.81
CA THR A 93 16.14 4.92 5.07
C THR A 93 16.34 3.82 6.09
N ALA A 94 17.14 4.06 7.14
CA ALA A 94 17.30 3.11 8.24
C ALA A 94 15.99 2.79 9.00
N LYS A 95 14.90 3.53 8.74
CA LYS A 95 13.56 3.27 9.28
C LYS A 95 12.80 2.18 8.52
N GLU A 96 13.34 1.70 7.40
CA GLU A 96 12.79 0.58 6.65
C GLU A 96 13.20 -0.72 7.36
N THR A 97 12.30 -1.22 8.19
CA THR A 97 12.50 -2.43 8.99
C THR A 97 11.84 -3.65 8.33
N PRO A 98 12.38 -4.85 8.54
CA PRO A 98 11.72 -6.08 8.13
C PRO A 98 10.31 -6.19 8.71
N GLY A 99 9.37 -6.73 7.93
CA GLY A 99 8.01 -6.98 8.41
C GLY A 99 7.14 -7.80 7.47
N PHE A 100 5.90 -8.00 7.92
CA PHE A 100 4.80 -8.60 7.16
C PHE A 100 3.74 -7.57 6.83
N ILE A 101 2.99 -7.83 5.76
CA ILE A 101 1.71 -7.17 5.50
C ILE A 101 0.60 -8.14 5.87
N TYR A 102 -0.42 -7.67 6.57
CA TYR A 102 -1.62 -8.44 6.86
C TYR A 102 -2.84 -7.76 6.24
N ALA A 103 -3.83 -8.57 5.87
CA ALA A 103 -5.11 -8.09 5.37
C ALA A 103 -6.27 -8.63 6.21
N TYR A 104 -7.13 -7.74 6.68
CA TYR A 104 -8.39 -8.05 7.35
C TYR A 104 -9.57 -7.73 6.46
N GLU A 105 -10.61 -8.53 6.58
CA GLU A 105 -11.96 -8.18 6.14
C GLU A 105 -12.77 -7.67 7.34
N LEU A 106 -13.37 -6.49 7.22
CA LEU A 106 -14.18 -5.87 8.27
C LEU A 106 -15.66 -6.19 8.06
N ARG A 107 -16.05 -7.41 8.42
CA ARG A 107 -17.41 -7.94 8.18
C ARG A 107 -18.53 -7.12 8.81
N THR A 108 -18.23 -6.41 9.90
CA THR A 108 -19.18 -5.51 10.59
C THR A 108 -19.50 -4.24 9.79
N LEU A 109 -18.59 -3.81 8.92
CA LEU A 109 -18.83 -2.70 8.00
C LEU A 109 -19.36 -3.17 6.64
N SER A 110 -19.11 -4.44 6.28
CA SER A 110 -19.53 -5.00 5.01
C SER A 110 -21.05 -4.95 4.87
N SER A 111 -21.52 -4.24 3.85
CA SER A 111 -22.91 -4.27 3.39
C SER A 111 -23.02 -5.24 2.21
N GLY A 112 -24.23 -5.64 1.82
CA GLY A 112 -24.42 -6.62 0.74
C GLY A 112 -23.76 -6.28 -0.60
N GLN A 113 -23.36 -5.02 -0.80
CA GLN A 113 -22.67 -4.58 -2.03
C GLN A 113 -21.22 -4.15 -1.82
N THR A 114 -20.78 -3.87 -0.59
CA THR A 114 -19.45 -3.30 -0.30
C THR A 114 -18.72 -4.14 0.73
N ALA A 115 -17.53 -4.60 0.37
CA ALA A 115 -16.61 -5.26 1.30
C ALA A 115 -15.52 -4.28 1.72
N TYR A 116 -15.15 -4.29 3.00
CA TYR A 116 -14.13 -3.40 3.55
C TYR A 116 -12.89 -4.20 3.92
N PHE A 117 -11.75 -3.83 3.33
CA PHE A 117 -10.47 -4.47 3.59
C PHE A 117 -9.52 -3.53 4.31
N LYS A 118 -9.00 -3.95 5.47
CA LYS A 118 -7.94 -3.23 6.18
C LYS A 118 -6.61 -3.88 5.86
N VAL A 119 -5.64 -3.09 5.38
CA VAL A 119 -4.28 -3.58 5.09
C VAL A 119 -3.29 -2.87 5.99
N GLY A 120 -2.46 -3.63 6.72
CA GLY A 120 -1.49 -3.06 7.65
C GLY A 120 -0.15 -3.78 7.67
N ARG A 121 0.90 -3.12 8.17
CA ARG A 121 2.19 -3.75 8.47
C ARG A 121 2.35 -4.17 9.93
N SER A 122 3.11 -5.25 10.17
CA SER A 122 3.60 -5.61 11.50
C SER A 122 4.88 -6.45 11.45
N ASP A 123 5.73 -6.32 12.47
CA ASP A 123 6.83 -7.24 12.76
C ASP A 123 6.33 -8.54 13.43
N ASN A 124 5.22 -8.45 14.15
CA ASN A 124 4.57 -9.55 14.86
C ASN A 124 3.05 -9.43 14.66
N VAL A 125 2.51 -10.18 13.69
CA VAL A 125 1.08 -10.13 13.34
C VAL A 125 0.19 -10.60 14.49
N PRO A 126 0.43 -11.74 15.17
CA PRO A 126 -0.41 -12.17 16.29
C PRO A 126 -0.59 -11.12 17.38
N ARG A 127 0.50 -10.46 17.78
CA ARG A 127 0.47 -9.36 18.76
C ARG A 127 -0.39 -8.20 18.25
N ARG A 128 -0.23 -7.83 16.98
CA ARG A 128 -0.98 -6.74 16.35
C ARG A 128 -2.48 -7.05 16.25
N MET A 129 -2.86 -8.32 16.07
CA MET A 129 -4.26 -8.75 16.00
C MET A 129 -5.02 -8.41 17.29
N GLY A 130 -4.45 -8.76 18.45
CA GLY A 130 -5.10 -8.52 19.75
C GLY A 130 -5.19 -7.03 20.14
N GLN A 131 -4.27 -6.20 19.63
CA GLN A 131 -4.27 -4.76 19.90
C GLN A 131 -5.34 -4.01 19.10
N TRP A 132 -5.53 -4.34 17.81
CA TRP A 132 -6.45 -3.59 16.97
C TRP A 132 -7.93 -3.84 17.35
N SER A 133 -8.27 -5.07 17.75
CA SER A 133 -9.62 -5.40 18.24
C SER A 133 -10.03 -4.61 19.49
N ALA A 134 -9.07 -4.05 20.23
CA ALA A 134 -9.34 -3.24 21.43
C ALA A 134 -9.46 -1.73 21.13
N GLN A 135 -9.05 -1.27 19.94
CA GLN A 135 -8.97 0.16 19.63
C GLN A 135 -10.21 0.71 18.90
N CYS A 136 -10.91 -0.13 18.15
CA CYS A 136 -12.10 0.26 17.39
C CYS A 136 -13.19 -0.81 17.53
N GLY A 137 -14.47 -0.45 17.39
CA GLY A 137 -15.59 -1.38 17.48
C GLY A 137 -15.73 -2.35 16.29
N TYR A 138 -14.77 -2.36 15.37
CA TYR A 138 -14.79 -3.25 14.22
C TYR A 138 -14.34 -4.66 14.62
N VAL A 139 -15.07 -5.67 14.12
CA VAL A 139 -14.66 -7.07 14.25
C VAL A 139 -13.88 -7.49 13.00
N PRO A 140 -12.53 -7.56 13.06
CA PRO A 140 -11.71 -8.02 11.93
C PRO A 140 -11.83 -9.54 11.74
N THR A 141 -11.88 -9.97 10.49
CA THR A 141 -11.60 -11.36 10.10
C THR A 141 -10.28 -11.40 9.34
N LEU A 142 -9.26 -12.08 9.85
CA LEU A 142 -7.98 -12.20 9.13
C LEU A 142 -8.20 -12.97 7.83
N ARG A 143 -7.75 -12.40 6.72
CA ARG A 143 -7.71 -13.09 5.43
C ARG A 143 -6.36 -13.75 5.21
N ASP A 144 -5.30 -12.96 5.09
CA ASP A 144 -3.95 -13.47 4.85
C ASP A 144 -2.88 -12.63 5.53
N VAL A 145 -1.68 -13.23 5.57
CA VAL A 145 -0.44 -12.55 5.92
C VAL A 145 0.61 -12.83 4.85
N PHE A 146 1.22 -11.75 4.39
CA PHE A 146 2.16 -11.68 3.29
C PHE A 146 3.60 -11.48 3.79
N PRO A 147 4.59 -12.11 3.15
CA PRO A 147 4.49 -12.86 1.89
C PRO A 147 3.69 -14.17 2.03
N LEU A 148 2.97 -14.56 0.97
CA LEU A 148 2.24 -15.83 0.98
C LEU A 148 3.24 -17.01 1.01
N LYS A 149 2.81 -18.17 1.52
CA LYS A 149 3.61 -19.39 1.39
C LYS A 149 3.50 -19.88 -0.05
N ALA A 150 4.62 -20.33 -0.63
CA ALA A 150 4.61 -20.99 -1.92
C ALA A 150 3.58 -22.14 -1.88
N ARG A 151 2.70 -22.19 -2.88
CA ARG A 151 1.67 -23.21 -2.99
C ARG A 151 2.37 -24.56 -3.18
N ALA A 152 2.16 -25.50 -2.26
CA ALA A 152 2.58 -26.88 -2.50
C ALA A 152 1.90 -27.39 -3.79
N PRO A 153 2.58 -28.19 -4.64
CA PRO A 153 1.99 -28.70 -5.86
C PRO A 153 0.69 -29.44 -5.56
N SER A 154 -0.33 -29.09 -6.35
CA SER A 154 -1.76 -29.34 -6.15
C SER A 154 -2.12 -30.80 -5.86
N GLY A 155 -2.99 -31.01 -4.87
CA GLY A 155 -3.65 -32.30 -4.64
C GLY A 155 -4.80 -32.27 -3.64
N ALA A 156 -4.81 -31.33 -2.68
CA ALA A 156 -5.90 -31.21 -1.72
C ALA A 156 -6.56 -29.83 -1.81
N GLY A 157 -7.80 -29.80 -2.29
CA GLY A 157 -8.64 -28.62 -2.20
C GLY A 157 -9.09 -28.42 -0.76
N VAL A 158 -8.48 -27.48 -0.03
CA VAL A 158 -9.07 -26.82 1.15
C VAL A 158 -8.51 -25.40 1.19
N ALA A 159 -9.34 -24.46 1.63
CA ALA A 159 -9.13 -23.01 1.70
C ALA A 159 -7.70 -22.56 2.09
N ARG A 160 -7.30 -21.38 1.58
CA ARG A 160 -6.07 -20.68 2.00
C ARG A 160 -6.07 -20.53 3.51
N ALA A 161 -5.19 -21.25 4.20
CA ALA A 161 -4.95 -21.02 5.62
C ALA A 161 -4.05 -19.78 5.76
N PRO A 162 -4.39 -18.79 6.61
CA PRO A 162 -3.55 -17.61 6.81
C PRO A 162 -2.16 -18.08 7.26
N SER A 163 -1.14 -17.65 6.50
CA SER A 163 0.17 -18.32 6.43
C SER A 163 0.96 -18.42 7.74
N ILE A 164 0.53 -17.74 8.80
CA ILE A 164 1.21 -17.65 10.10
C ILE A 164 0.40 -18.29 11.25
N ILE A 165 -0.91 -18.48 11.10
CA ILE A 165 -1.76 -19.00 12.18
C ILE A 165 -1.82 -20.53 12.08
N GLY A 166 -0.71 -21.18 12.46
CA GLY A 166 -0.71 -22.64 12.67
C GLY A 166 -1.57 -23.07 13.86
N THR A 167 -1.98 -22.13 14.72
CA THR A 167 -2.83 -22.33 15.88
C THR A 167 -3.59 -21.03 16.18
N PHE A 168 -4.87 -21.11 16.53
CA PHE A 168 -5.70 -19.98 16.97
C PHE A 168 -5.28 -19.37 18.32
N LEU A 169 -4.12 -19.77 18.85
CA LEU A 169 -3.59 -19.31 20.12
C LEU A 169 -2.78 -18.03 19.91
N PRO A 170 -3.16 -16.91 20.57
CA PRO A 170 -2.34 -15.71 20.60
C PRO A 170 -0.93 -16.04 21.13
N GLY A 171 0.12 -15.71 20.36
CA GLY A 171 1.52 -15.88 20.78
C GLY A 171 2.22 -17.16 20.28
N ALA A 172 1.52 -18.07 19.61
CA ALA A 172 2.12 -19.29 19.04
C ALA A 172 2.77 -19.04 17.66
N THR A 173 3.80 -18.19 17.59
CA THR A 173 4.65 -18.05 16.40
C THR A 173 6.00 -18.73 16.62
N LYS A 174 6.45 -19.52 15.64
CA LYS A 174 7.82 -20.04 15.62
C LYS A 174 8.75 -18.88 15.27
N ALA A 175 9.22 -18.16 16.29
CA ALA A 175 9.95 -16.89 16.18
C ALA A 175 11.18 -16.92 15.24
N GLY A 176 11.76 -18.09 14.94
CA GLY A 176 12.90 -18.24 14.03
C GLY A 176 12.56 -18.43 12.55
N THR A 177 11.45 -19.08 12.21
CA THR A 177 11.09 -19.36 10.79
C THR A 177 10.38 -18.20 10.12
N ASP A 178 9.71 -17.35 10.91
CA ASP A 178 8.95 -16.22 10.39
C ASP A 178 9.87 -15.03 10.08
N ALA A 179 10.93 -14.80 10.88
CA ALA A 179 11.88 -13.70 10.65
C ALA A 179 12.57 -13.76 9.28
N ALA A 180 12.95 -14.96 8.83
CA ALA A 180 13.56 -15.16 7.51
C ALA A 180 12.62 -14.84 6.33
N ARG A 181 11.31 -14.78 6.56
CA ARG A 181 10.30 -14.45 5.54
C ARG A 181 9.94 -12.97 5.52
N MET A 182 10.41 -12.18 6.48
CA MET A 182 10.08 -10.76 6.58
C MET A 182 10.72 -9.98 5.44
N ILE A 183 9.98 -9.01 4.90
CA ILE A 183 10.47 -8.14 3.81
C ILE A 183 11.14 -6.90 4.40
N PRO A 184 12.41 -6.58 4.05
CA PRO A 184 13.20 -5.53 4.71
C PRO A 184 12.60 -4.11 4.67
N ALA A 185 11.83 -3.75 3.65
CA ALA A 185 11.24 -2.40 3.50
C ALA A 185 9.71 -2.44 3.60
N VAL A 186 9.18 -2.99 4.70
CA VAL A 186 7.74 -3.20 4.88
C VAL A 186 6.93 -1.89 4.91
N LYS A 187 7.54 -0.80 5.37
CA LYS A 187 6.87 0.51 5.43
C LYS A 187 6.66 1.04 4.02
N ARG A 188 7.69 0.98 3.18
CA ARG A 188 7.57 1.29 1.74
C ARG A 188 6.57 0.39 1.05
N TRP A 189 6.63 -0.92 1.30
CA TRP A 189 5.70 -1.89 0.75
C TRP A 189 4.25 -1.51 1.06
N GLU A 190 3.93 -1.27 2.33
CA GLU A 190 2.59 -0.87 2.75
C GLU A 190 2.16 0.44 2.09
N ARG A 191 3.05 1.44 2.03
CA ARG A 191 2.71 2.75 1.45
C ARG A 191 2.31 2.63 -0.02
N LEU A 192 3.03 1.84 -0.80
CA LEU A 192 2.74 1.61 -2.22
C LEU A 192 1.40 0.88 -2.39
N VAL A 193 1.15 -0.14 -1.57
CA VAL A 193 -0.12 -0.86 -1.53
C VAL A 193 -1.28 0.09 -1.19
N HIS A 194 -1.13 0.94 -0.19
CA HIS A 194 -2.15 1.91 0.21
C HIS A 194 -2.44 2.94 -0.88
N LEU A 195 -1.42 3.45 -1.57
CA LEU A 195 -1.58 4.37 -2.69
C LEU A 195 -2.45 3.77 -3.79
N GLU A 196 -2.17 2.54 -4.20
CA GLU A 196 -2.94 1.90 -5.25
C GLU A 196 -4.34 1.48 -4.78
N LEU A 197 -4.48 0.86 -3.60
CA LEU A 197 -5.79 0.45 -3.09
C LEU A 197 -6.71 1.64 -2.81
N ALA A 198 -6.16 2.79 -2.42
CA ALA A 198 -6.93 4.03 -2.28
C ALA A 198 -7.55 4.46 -3.62
N ASP A 199 -6.77 4.50 -4.69
CA ASP A 199 -7.25 4.86 -6.03
C ASP A 199 -8.33 3.90 -6.52
N ARG A 200 -8.10 2.59 -6.35
CA ARG A 200 -9.07 1.55 -6.69
C ARG A 200 -10.36 1.66 -5.86
N ALA A 201 -10.25 1.95 -4.57
CA ALA A 201 -11.41 2.13 -3.69
C ALA A 201 -12.24 3.36 -4.09
N VAL A 202 -11.59 4.44 -4.51
CA VAL A 202 -12.28 5.65 -4.99
C VAL A 202 -12.98 5.41 -6.32
N ALA A 203 -12.33 4.67 -7.22
CA ALA A 203 -12.93 4.27 -8.49
C ALA A 203 -14.16 3.34 -8.27
N ALA A 204 -14.06 2.39 -7.34
CA ALA A 204 -15.10 1.39 -7.09
C ALA A 204 -16.25 1.90 -6.20
N ARG A 205 -15.92 2.63 -5.14
CA ARG A 205 -16.78 2.96 -3.98
C ARG A 205 -16.49 4.38 -3.45
N PRO A 206 -16.70 5.44 -4.27
CA PRO A 206 -16.28 6.79 -3.92
C PRO A 206 -16.96 7.34 -2.66
N LYS A 207 -18.26 7.05 -2.46
CA LYS A 207 -19.02 7.56 -1.31
C LYS A 207 -18.58 6.89 -0.01
N GLU A 208 -18.37 5.59 -0.03
CA GLU A 208 -17.90 4.81 1.12
C GLU A 208 -16.45 5.19 1.47
N TYR A 209 -15.60 5.40 0.46
CA TYR A 209 -14.24 5.89 0.67
C TYR A 209 -14.22 7.31 1.28
N GLU A 210 -15.10 8.20 0.80
CA GLU A 210 -15.26 9.54 1.36
C GLU A 210 -15.69 9.52 2.83
N ALA A 211 -16.59 8.60 3.20
CA ALA A 211 -17.02 8.46 4.58
C ALA A 211 -15.87 8.06 5.52
N LEU A 212 -14.94 7.21 5.06
CA LEU A 212 -13.76 6.78 5.84
C LEU A 212 -12.70 7.87 6.01
N CYS A 213 -12.72 8.91 5.17
CA CYS A 213 -11.84 10.06 5.32
C CYS A 213 -12.23 10.95 6.52
N LYS A 214 -13.40 10.71 7.13
CA LYS A 214 -13.83 11.38 8.35
C LYS A 214 -13.25 10.68 9.59
N PRO A 215 -13.06 11.39 10.71
CA PRO A 215 -12.67 10.78 11.98
C PRO A 215 -13.62 9.65 12.37
N CYS A 216 -13.08 8.50 12.76
CA CYS A 216 -13.84 7.36 13.25
C CYS A 216 -14.60 7.74 14.53
N SER A 217 -15.85 7.29 14.65
CA SER A 217 -16.68 7.54 15.84
C SER A 217 -16.11 6.92 17.12
N ASP A 218 -15.38 5.81 17.00
CA ASP A 218 -14.94 5.02 18.15
C ASP A 218 -13.57 5.49 18.67
N CYS A 219 -12.62 5.75 17.76
CA CYS A 219 -11.23 6.06 18.13
C CYS A 219 -10.78 7.49 17.76
N GLY A 220 -11.60 8.25 17.03
CA GLY A 220 -11.28 9.61 16.58
C GLY A 220 -10.20 9.73 15.50
N ALA A 221 -9.56 8.62 15.09
CA ALA A 221 -8.55 8.62 14.04
C ALA A 221 -9.18 8.53 12.63
N VAL A 222 -8.47 9.03 11.62
CA VAL A 222 -8.85 8.83 10.20
C VAL A 222 -8.19 7.54 9.70
N HIS A 223 -9.01 6.58 9.29
CA HIS A 223 -8.53 5.26 8.86
C HIS A 223 -8.17 5.26 7.39
N GLN A 224 -6.92 5.61 7.10
CA GLN A 224 -6.36 5.66 5.74
C GLN A 224 -6.09 4.26 5.16
N GLU A 225 -6.08 3.28 6.05
CA GLU A 225 -5.69 1.90 5.78
C GLU A 225 -6.88 0.96 5.56
N ILE A 226 -8.09 1.51 5.40
CA ILE A 226 -9.33 0.77 5.10
C ILE A 226 -9.79 1.10 3.68
N PHE A 227 -10.03 0.06 2.89
CA PHE A 227 -10.34 0.14 1.47
C PHE A 227 -11.70 -0.51 1.19
N PRO A 228 -12.77 0.28 0.96
CA PRO A 228 -14.05 -0.20 0.49
C PRO A 228 -13.95 -0.60 -0.98
N LEU A 229 -14.29 -1.85 -1.28
CA LEU A 229 -14.32 -2.40 -2.62
C LEU A 229 -15.68 -3.07 -2.88
N ARG A 230 -15.91 -3.51 -4.11
CA ARG A 230 -17.13 -4.26 -4.46
C ARG A 230 -17.16 -5.57 -3.66
N SER A 231 -18.32 -5.90 -3.11
CA SER A 231 -18.57 -7.19 -2.48
C SER A 231 -18.74 -8.25 -3.56
N ASP A 232 -17.60 -8.78 -4.02
CA ASP A 232 -17.50 -9.93 -4.92
C ASP A 232 -16.52 -10.93 -4.28
N PRO A 233 -16.86 -12.23 -4.21
CA PRO A 233 -15.98 -13.25 -3.66
C PRO A 233 -14.56 -13.26 -4.23
N LYS A 234 -14.34 -12.77 -5.46
CA LYS A 234 -13.05 -12.75 -6.15
C LYS A 234 -12.28 -11.44 -5.99
N VAL A 235 -12.91 -10.36 -5.52
CA VAL A 235 -12.28 -9.03 -5.44
C VAL A 235 -11.08 -9.04 -4.51
N TYR A 236 -11.15 -9.80 -3.42
CA TYR A 236 -10.02 -9.92 -2.51
C TYR A 236 -8.78 -10.51 -3.23
N GLU A 237 -8.96 -11.61 -3.96
CA GLU A 237 -7.89 -12.28 -4.69
C GLU A 237 -7.40 -11.48 -5.91
N GLN A 238 -8.33 -10.93 -6.70
CA GLN A 238 -7.98 -10.29 -7.97
C GLN A 238 -7.48 -8.86 -7.80
N VAL A 239 -7.78 -8.23 -6.66
CA VAL A 239 -7.40 -6.83 -6.42
C VAL A 239 -6.46 -6.73 -5.23
N VAL A 240 -6.88 -7.17 -4.04
CA VAL A 240 -6.08 -6.92 -2.82
C VAL A 240 -4.80 -7.75 -2.82
N VAL A 241 -4.90 -9.06 -3.07
CA VAL A 241 -3.75 -9.97 -3.13
C VAL A 241 -2.79 -9.56 -4.26
N ASP A 242 -3.32 -9.35 -5.47
CA ASP A 242 -2.52 -8.97 -6.65
C ASP A 242 -1.73 -7.66 -6.42
N VAL A 243 -2.36 -6.65 -5.83
CA VAL A 243 -1.67 -5.39 -5.48
C VAL A 243 -0.57 -5.63 -4.45
N ILE A 244 -0.84 -6.40 -3.39
CA ILE A 244 0.15 -6.68 -2.34
C ILE A 244 1.35 -7.43 -2.92
N GLU A 245 1.13 -8.49 -3.70
CA GLU A 245 2.20 -9.31 -4.30
C GLU A 245 2.99 -8.55 -5.37
N ARG A 246 2.34 -7.67 -6.15
CA ARG A 246 3.03 -6.81 -7.12
C ARG A 246 4.02 -5.89 -6.44
N TRP A 247 3.61 -5.23 -5.36
CA TRP A 247 4.49 -4.35 -4.59
C TRP A 247 5.50 -5.12 -3.75
N GLU A 248 5.20 -6.37 -3.36
CA GLU A 248 6.20 -7.27 -2.76
C GLU A 248 7.36 -7.51 -3.73
N ARG A 249 7.03 -7.88 -4.97
CA ARG A 249 8.02 -8.12 -6.04
C ARG A 249 8.89 -6.90 -6.30
N PHE A 250 8.31 -5.70 -6.29
CA PHE A 250 9.08 -4.45 -6.39
C PHE A 250 10.06 -4.31 -5.22
N VAL A 251 9.58 -4.47 -3.98
CA VAL A 251 10.42 -4.29 -2.80
C VAL A 251 11.57 -5.30 -2.79
N ARG A 252 11.31 -6.57 -3.11
CA ARG A 252 12.37 -7.57 -3.27
C ARG A 252 13.39 -7.16 -4.33
N ALA A 253 12.93 -6.66 -5.47
CA ALA A 253 13.81 -6.23 -6.55
C ALA A 253 14.75 -5.07 -6.17
N ILE A 254 14.44 -4.29 -5.11
CA ILE A 254 15.30 -3.20 -4.65
C ILE A 254 16.08 -3.53 -3.37
N THR A 255 15.72 -4.60 -2.64
CA THR A 255 16.40 -5.01 -1.40
C THR A 255 17.26 -6.26 -1.55
N GLU A 256 16.99 -7.10 -2.54
CA GLU A 256 17.68 -8.37 -2.78
C GLU A 256 18.61 -8.33 -4.01
N SER A 257 18.64 -7.19 -4.73
CA SER A 257 19.43 -6.93 -5.94
C SER A 257 20.87 -6.48 -5.68
#